data_AF-A0AAE4BQ66-F1
#
_entry.id   AF-A0AAE4BQ66-F1
#
_cell.length_a   1.000
_cell.length_b   1.000
_cell.length_c   1.000
_cell.angle_alpha   90.00
_cell.angle_beta   90.00
_cell.angle_gamma   90.00
#
_symmetry.space_group_name_H-M   'P 1'
#
loop_
_entity.id
_entity.type
_entity.pdbx_description
1 polymer ?
#
loop_
_entity_poly.entity_id
_entity_poly.type
_entity_poly.pdbx_seq_one_letter_code
_entity_poly.pdbx_strand_id
1 'polypeptide(L)'
;MIDDKLVRRIVKCPKCLSKASYFSGKIERYRKLLPSQDGRVVCLNCGFNKEHHFTSKDYYYAFQVKDRKLYARGLDSLKTILNHFKSDKHYSSDPECDFPKEFYVHKRLIIHKIEKILIEED
;
A
#
# COMPACT_ATOMS: atom_id res chain seq x y z
N MET A 1 21.87 -15.55 7.05
CA MET A 1 21.97 -15.21 5.62
C MET A 1 20.84 -14.27 5.28
N ILE A 2 21.16 -13.01 4.96
CA ILE A 2 20.19 -12.00 4.55
C ILE A 2 19.86 -12.27 3.08
N ASP A 3 18.60 -12.59 2.81
CA ASP A 3 18.09 -12.92 1.48
C ASP A 3 17.69 -11.59 0.81
N ASP A 4 18.64 -10.98 0.07
CA ASP A 4 18.58 -9.64 -0.54
C ASP A 4 17.61 -9.55 -1.73
N LYS A 5 16.34 -9.89 -1.48
CA LYS A 5 15.30 -9.86 -2.53
C LYS A 5 14.70 -8.46 -2.63
N LEU A 6 15.02 -7.78 -3.74
CA LEU A 6 14.45 -6.51 -4.17
C LEU A 6 12.91 -6.60 -4.21
N VAL A 7 12.22 -5.65 -3.57
CA VAL A 7 10.76 -5.56 -3.58
C VAL A 7 10.31 -4.50 -4.58
N ARG A 8 9.59 -4.92 -5.63
CA ARG A 8 8.99 -4.03 -6.65
C ARG A 8 7.55 -3.65 -6.29
N ARG A 9 7.19 -2.38 -6.45
CA ARG A 9 5.84 -1.84 -6.21
C ARG A 9 5.43 -0.82 -7.24
N ILE A 10 4.12 -0.60 -7.35
CA ILE A 10 3.58 0.54 -8.08
C ILE A 10 3.43 1.70 -7.10
N VAL A 11 3.76 2.90 -7.54
CA VAL A 11 3.73 4.16 -6.77
C VAL A 11 3.39 5.32 -7.70
N LYS A 12 3.11 6.50 -7.15
CA LYS A 12 3.06 7.74 -7.96
C LYS A 12 4.47 8.24 -8.21
N CYS A 13 4.74 8.63 -9.46
CA CYS A 13 5.98 9.31 -9.79
C CYS A 13 6.03 10.68 -9.08
N PRO A 14 7.10 11.02 -8.35
CA PRO A 14 7.21 12.32 -7.68
C PRO A 14 7.32 13.49 -8.68
N LYS A 15 7.69 13.21 -9.94
CA LYS A 15 7.85 14.23 -10.99
C LYS A 15 6.57 14.49 -11.79
N CYS A 16 5.85 13.44 -12.21
CA CYS A 16 4.71 13.55 -13.13
C CYS A 16 3.41 12.94 -12.61
N LEU A 17 3.40 12.41 -11.38
CA LEU A 17 2.25 11.77 -10.72
C LEU A 17 1.69 10.51 -11.40
N SER A 18 2.20 10.14 -12.58
CA SER A 18 1.85 8.88 -13.27
C SER A 18 2.31 7.64 -12.49
N LYS A 19 1.78 6.48 -12.86
CA LYS A 19 2.23 5.17 -12.33
C LYS A 19 3.74 5.02 -12.54
N ALA A 20 4.46 4.66 -11.48
CA ALA A 20 5.90 4.40 -11.49
C ALA A 20 6.19 3.11 -10.70
N SER A 21 7.30 2.45 -11.02
CA SER A 21 7.83 1.34 -10.25
C SER A 21 8.73 1.85 -9.13
N TYR A 22 8.56 1.35 -7.92
CA TYR A 22 9.45 1.59 -6.77
C TYR A 22 10.14 0.30 -6.37
N PHE A 23 11.43 0.39 -6.12
CA PHE A 23 12.30 -0.73 -5.76
C PHE A 23 12.99 -0.43 -4.44
N SER A 24 12.77 -1.27 -3.44
CA SER A 24 13.37 -1.12 -2.10
C SER A 24 13.98 -2.43 -1.62
N GLY A 25 14.96 -2.34 -0.73
CA GLY A 25 15.49 -3.49 -0.01
C GLY A 25 14.45 -4.14 0.91
N LYS A 26 14.62 -5.43 1.21
CA LYS A 26 13.74 -6.19 2.12
C LYS A 26 14.13 -5.94 3.59
N ILE A 27 13.14 -5.94 4.48
CA ILE A 27 13.33 -5.95 5.95
C ILE A 27 12.87 -7.30 6.52
N GLU A 28 13.55 -7.74 7.59
CA GLU A 28 13.40 -9.01 8.30
C GLU A 28 11.96 -9.35 8.72
N ARG A 29 11.68 -10.66 8.74
CA ARG A 29 10.44 -11.24 9.25
C ARG A 29 10.29 -10.91 10.75
N TYR A 30 9.03 -10.79 11.17
CA TYR A 30 8.53 -10.75 12.56
C TYR A 30 8.23 -9.41 13.24
N ARG A 31 8.56 -8.21 12.69
CA ARG A 31 8.18 -6.95 13.39
C ARG A 31 7.64 -5.76 12.59
N LYS A 32 7.56 -5.77 11.25
CA LYS A 32 6.79 -4.75 10.47
C LYS A 32 6.69 -5.12 9.00
N LEU A 33 5.48 -5.01 8.43
CA LEU A 33 5.14 -5.27 7.01
C LEU A 33 5.53 -4.10 6.07
N LEU A 34 6.73 -3.52 6.21
CA LEU A 34 7.18 -2.44 5.32
C LEU A 34 8.62 -2.73 4.86
N PRO A 35 8.90 -2.78 3.55
CA PRO A 35 10.27 -2.61 3.06
C PRO A 35 10.71 -1.17 3.30
N SER A 36 12.00 -0.93 3.12
CA SER A 36 12.60 0.38 3.36
C SER A 36 11.82 1.52 2.68
N GLN A 37 11.70 2.63 3.41
CA GLN A 37 11.25 3.89 2.82
C GLN A 37 12.28 4.45 1.86
N ASP A 38 13.54 4.04 1.97
CA ASP A 38 14.57 4.41 1.00
C ASP A 38 14.65 3.37 -0.12
N GLY A 39 14.60 3.85 -1.36
CA GLY A 39 14.68 3.01 -2.54
C GLY A 39 14.63 3.82 -3.84
N ARG A 40 14.58 3.12 -4.97
CA ARG A 40 14.62 3.72 -6.31
C ARG A 40 13.24 3.80 -6.96
N VAL A 41 12.86 4.97 -7.46
CA VAL A 41 11.65 5.16 -8.29
C VAL A 41 12.03 5.24 -9.76
N VAL A 42 11.34 4.45 -10.58
CA VAL A 42 11.47 4.40 -12.04
C VAL A 42 10.11 4.65 -12.69
N CYS A 43 9.97 5.74 -13.43
CA CYS A 43 8.76 6.12 -14.15
C CYS A 43 8.99 6.04 -15.66
N LEU A 44 8.22 5.18 -16.34
CA LEU A 44 8.27 5.03 -17.79
C LEU A 44 7.63 6.22 -18.54
N ASN A 45 6.71 6.95 -17.90
CA ASN A 45 6.02 8.07 -18.54
C ASN A 45 6.91 9.31 -18.73
N CYS A 46 7.73 9.66 -17.73
CA CYS A 46 8.56 10.88 -17.76
C CYS A 46 10.07 10.62 -17.64
N GLY A 47 10.48 9.36 -17.65
CA GLY A 47 11.88 8.94 -17.53
C GLY A 47 12.51 9.16 -16.15
N PHE A 48 11.72 9.46 -15.11
CA PHE A 48 12.26 9.63 -13.76
C PHE A 48 12.90 8.33 -13.28
N ASN A 49 14.18 8.36 -12.89
CA ASN A 49 14.93 7.20 -12.41
C ASN A 49 15.95 7.65 -11.36
N LYS A 50 15.51 7.75 -10.09
CA LYS A 50 16.35 8.24 -8.99
C LYS A 50 16.01 7.55 -7.67
N GLU A 51 16.97 7.57 -6.74
CA GLU A 51 16.71 7.28 -5.33
C GLU A 51 15.68 8.27 -4.78
N HIS A 52 14.79 7.79 -3.93
CA HIS A 52 13.65 8.51 -3.39
C HIS A 52 13.29 7.98 -2.01
N HIS A 53 13.10 8.90 -1.07
CA HIS A 53 12.56 8.57 0.24
C HIS A 53 11.03 8.56 0.19
N PHE A 54 10.46 7.38 0.39
CA PHE A 54 9.05 7.07 0.23
C PHE A 54 8.21 7.63 1.39
N THR A 55 7.27 8.49 1.03
CA THR A 55 6.33 9.15 1.93
C THR A 55 4.90 8.73 1.65
N SER A 56 3.98 9.15 2.51
CA SER A 56 2.54 8.94 2.33
C SER A 56 1.98 9.49 1.02
N LYS A 57 2.65 10.47 0.39
CA LYS A 57 2.24 11.09 -0.89
C LYS A 57 2.51 10.21 -2.11
N ASP A 58 3.43 9.27 -1.98
CA ASP A 58 3.89 8.43 -3.07
C ASP A 58 3.02 7.18 -3.27
N TYR A 59 2.12 6.88 -2.31
CA TYR A 59 1.16 5.78 -2.45
C TYR A 59 0.18 6.05 -3.58
N TYR A 60 -0.01 5.03 -4.41
CA TYR A 60 -0.90 5.12 -5.56
C TYR A 60 -2.36 5.28 -5.13
N TYR A 61 -2.80 4.47 -4.17
CA TYR A 61 -4.10 4.61 -3.53
C TYR A 61 -3.92 4.98 -2.06
N ALA A 62 -4.58 6.05 -1.64
CA ALA A 62 -4.67 6.46 -0.26
C ALA A 62 -6.08 6.98 0.01
N PHE A 63 -6.71 6.51 1.08
CA PHE A 63 -8.01 7.03 1.49
C PHE A 63 -8.05 7.29 2.98
N GLN A 64 -8.62 8.44 3.32
CA GLN A 64 -8.84 8.86 4.69
C GLN A 64 -9.98 8.03 5.30
N VAL A 65 -9.74 7.52 6.52
CA VAL A 65 -10.71 6.87 7.40
C VAL A 65 -10.61 7.57 8.75
N LYS A 66 -11.50 8.54 8.98
CA LYS A 66 -11.42 9.52 10.08
C LYS A 66 -10.06 10.22 10.14
N ASP A 67 -9.25 10.00 11.17
CA ASP A 67 -7.97 10.68 11.40
C ASP A 67 -6.79 9.89 10.85
N ARG A 68 -7.03 8.68 10.34
CA ARG A 68 -6.00 7.78 9.81
C ARG A 68 -6.14 7.64 8.30
N LYS A 69 -5.01 7.40 7.62
CA LYS A 69 -4.97 7.08 6.19
C LYS A 69 -4.72 5.60 6.01
N LEU A 70 -5.54 4.96 5.18
CA LEU A 70 -5.29 3.63 4.69
C LEU A 70 -4.62 3.75 3.31
N TYR A 71 -3.54 2.99 3.12
CA TYR A 71 -2.72 3.06 1.92
C TYR A 71 -2.68 1.72 1.20
N ALA A 72 -2.74 1.77 -0.13
CA ALA A 72 -2.46 0.61 -0.99
C ALA A 72 -1.50 1.01 -2.11
N ARG A 73 -0.57 0.09 -2.41
CA ARG A 73 0.50 0.33 -3.39
C ARG A 73 0.04 0.09 -4.82
N GLY A 74 -0.97 -0.75 -5.03
CA GLY A 74 -1.51 -1.04 -6.34
C GLY A 74 -2.78 -1.87 -6.23
N LEU A 75 -3.32 -2.30 -7.38
CA LEU A 75 -4.56 -3.06 -7.46
C LEU A 75 -4.50 -4.35 -6.65
N ASP A 76 -3.39 -5.09 -6.68
CA ASP A 76 -3.25 -6.32 -5.88
C ASP A 76 -3.29 -6.07 -4.37
N SER A 77 -2.71 -4.95 -3.92
CA SER A 77 -2.79 -4.54 -2.52
C SER A 77 -4.22 -4.15 -2.15
N LEU A 78 -4.94 -3.45 -3.04
CA LEU A 78 -6.35 -3.14 -2.85
C LEU A 78 -7.20 -4.41 -2.76
N LYS A 79 -7.03 -5.36 -3.68
CA LYS A 79 -7.73 -6.66 -3.67
C LYS A 79 -7.45 -7.44 -2.38
N THR A 80 -6.20 -7.41 -1.91
CA THR A 80 -5.82 -8.04 -0.63
C THR A 80 -6.55 -7.39 0.56
N ILE A 81 -6.58 -6.06 0.63
CA ILE A 81 -7.28 -5.32 1.69
C ILE A 81 -8.79 -5.57 1.62
N LEU A 82 -9.36 -5.57 0.42
CA LEU A 82 -10.77 -5.86 0.18
C LEU A 82 -11.13 -7.25 0.70
N ASN A 83 -10.35 -8.26 0.32
CA ASN A 83 -10.56 -9.64 0.77
C ASN A 83 -10.42 -9.76 2.28
N HIS A 84 -9.46 -9.05 2.90
CA HIS A 84 -9.33 -9.00 4.36
C HIS A 84 -10.62 -8.53 5.03
N PHE A 85 -11.11 -7.34 4.66
CA PHE A 85 -12.33 -6.77 5.25
C PHE A 85 -13.62 -7.52 4.88
N LYS A 86 -13.67 -8.18 3.72
CA LYS A 86 -14.82 -9.02 3.30
C LYS A 86 -14.84 -10.38 3.98
N SER A 87 -13.68 -10.95 4.26
CA SER A 87 -13.59 -12.33 4.78
C SER A 87 -14.10 -12.48 6.21
N ASP A 88 -14.43 -11.37 6.90
CA ASP A 88 -14.80 -11.29 8.33
C ASP A 88 -13.89 -12.14 9.24
N LYS A 89 -12.68 -12.46 8.75
CA LYS A 89 -11.66 -13.17 9.48
C LYS A 89 -11.07 -12.18 10.48
N HIS A 90 -11.70 -12.12 11.64
CA HIS A 90 -11.13 -11.59 12.86
C HIS A 90 -9.94 -12.48 13.25
N TYR A 91 -8.83 -12.42 12.51
CA TYR A 91 -7.63 -13.15 12.90
C TYR A 91 -7.13 -12.56 14.23
N SER A 92 -7.21 -13.42 15.25
CA SER A 92 -6.62 -13.36 16.58
C SER A 92 -6.77 -12.07 17.38
N SER A 93 -7.60 -12.13 18.44
CA SER A 93 -7.43 -11.54 19.79
C SER A 93 -7.05 -10.07 19.99
N ASP A 94 -6.60 -9.33 18.98
CA ASP A 94 -6.23 -7.93 19.05
C ASP A 94 -6.34 -7.27 17.65
N PRO A 95 -7.43 -6.53 17.38
CA PRO A 95 -7.64 -5.83 16.11
C PRO A 95 -6.43 -4.97 15.71
N GLU A 96 -5.71 -4.41 16.67
CA GLU A 96 -4.59 -3.47 16.45
C GLU A 96 -3.37 -4.10 15.74
N CYS A 97 -3.25 -5.43 15.73
CA CYS A 97 -2.11 -6.12 15.12
C CYS A 97 -2.09 -6.02 13.58
N ASP A 98 -3.26 -5.96 12.95
CA ASP A 98 -3.39 -5.87 11.49
C ASP A 98 -3.87 -4.49 11.02
N PHE A 99 -4.90 -3.95 11.67
CA PHE A 99 -5.46 -2.64 11.34
C PHE A 99 -6.04 -1.95 12.59
N PRO A 100 -5.92 -0.63 12.74
CA PRO A 100 -6.54 0.07 13.86
C PRO A 100 -8.04 -0.21 13.97
N LYS A 101 -8.57 -0.28 15.21
CA LYS A 101 -9.99 -0.54 15.48
C LYS A 101 -10.93 0.35 14.66
N GLU A 102 -10.55 1.61 14.42
CA GLU A 102 -11.32 2.54 13.62
C GLU A 102 -11.58 2.04 12.19
N PHE A 103 -10.64 1.30 11.59
CA PHE A 103 -10.85 0.78 10.24
C PHE A 103 -11.94 -0.30 10.22
N TYR A 104 -12.02 -1.14 11.26
CA TYR A 104 -13.08 -2.13 11.39
C TYR A 104 -14.45 -1.49 11.65
N VAL A 105 -14.52 -0.42 12.44
CA VAL A 105 -15.75 0.39 12.62
C VAL A 105 -16.24 0.92 11.28
N HIS A 106 -15.32 1.30 10.39
CA HIS A 106 -15.61 1.81 9.05
C HIS A 106 -15.49 0.76 7.93
N LYS A 107 -15.57 -0.55 8.24
CA LYS A 107 -15.32 -1.62 7.26
C LYS A 107 -16.14 -1.49 5.98
N ARG A 108 -17.44 -1.17 6.11
CA ARG A 108 -18.36 -1.00 4.96
C ARG A 108 -17.93 0.14 4.04
N LEU A 109 -17.50 1.27 4.61
CA LEU A 109 -16.98 2.41 3.84
C LEU A 109 -15.71 2.03 3.09
N ILE A 110 -14.80 1.32 3.76
CA ILE A 110 -13.53 0.86 3.16
C ILE A 110 -13.81 -0.08 1.98
N ILE A 111 -14.64 -1.10 2.19
CA ILE A 111 -15.04 -2.06 1.14
C ILE A 111 -15.61 -1.31 -0.07
N HIS A 112 -16.60 -0.44 0.15
CA HIS A 112 -17.25 0.30 -0.93
C HIS A 112 -16.27 1.19 -1.72
N LYS A 113 -15.37 1.89 -1.03
CA LYS A 113 -14.35 2.72 -1.69
C LYS A 113 -13.41 1.88 -2.56
N ILE A 114 -12.96 0.73 -2.05
CA ILE A 114 -12.04 -0.13 -2.80
C ILE A 114 -12.75 -0.73 -4.03
N GLU A 115 -13.99 -1.23 -3.88
CA GLU A 115 -14.76 -1.77 -4.99
C GLU A 115 -14.96 -0.75 -6.11
N LYS A 116 -15.29 0.49 -5.75
CA LYS A 116 -15.43 1.58 -6.72
C LYS A 116 -14.14 1.80 -7.53
N ILE A 117 -12.98 1.84 -6.86
CA ILE A 117 -11.68 2.00 -7.53
C ILE A 117 -11.38 0.83 -8.47
N LEU A 118 -11.70 -0.41 -8.05
CA LEU A 118 -11.46 -1.59 -8.88
C LEU A 118 -12.31 -1.58 -10.16
N ILE A 119 -13.54 -1.06 -10.10
CA ILE A 119 -14.42 -0.90 -11.27
C ILE A 119 -13.89 0.18 -12.23
N GLU A 120 -13.30 1.27 -11.72
CA GLU A 120 -12.77 2.36 -12.55
C GLU A 120 -11.44 2.02 -13.26
N GLU A 121 -10.74 0.97 -12.82
CA GLU A 121 -9.45 0.54 -13.36
C GLU A 121 -9.52 -0.73 -14.24
N ASP A 122 -10.70 -1.37 -14.32
CA ASP A 122 -11.05 -2.42 -15.30
C ASP A 122 -11.52 -1.79 -16.62
#